data_AF-A0A1B1PM75-F1
#
_entry.id   AF-A0A1B1PM75-F1
#
_cell.length_a   1.000
_cell.length_b   1.000
_cell.length_c   1.000
_cell.angle_alpha   90.00
_cell.angle_beta   90.00
_cell.angle_gamma   90.00
#
_symmetry.space_group_name_H-M   'P 1'
#
loop_
_entity.id
_entity.type
_entity.pdbx_description
1 polymer ?
#
loop_
_entity_poly.entity_id
_entity_poly.type
_entity_poly.pdbx_seq_one_letter_code
_entity_poly.pdbx_strand_id
1 'polypeptide(L)'
;MTRLAVLTAAAICSAVAAYAANEALSSDGPTVIEIEVAPNELAACKAQLKQVGSMPAVADDGTPLLFGGNDDLPQVRCVADTV
;
A
#
# COMPACT_ATOMS: atom_id res chain seq x y z
N MET A 1 -36.54 -7.83 -29.72
CA MET A 1 -35.12 -7.50 -29.99
C MET A 1 -34.63 -6.27 -29.23
N THR A 2 -35.44 -5.23 -29.04
CA THR A 2 -35.07 -4.02 -28.26
C THR A 2 -34.72 -4.30 -26.79
N ARG A 3 -35.42 -5.22 -26.13
CA ARG A 3 -35.16 -5.59 -24.73
C ARG A 3 -33.78 -6.22 -24.50
N LEU A 4 -33.30 -7.02 -25.45
CA LEU A 4 -31.98 -7.62 -25.40
C LEU A 4 -30.87 -6.57 -25.53
N ALA A 5 -31.05 -5.60 -26.44
CA ALA A 5 -30.10 -4.51 -26.63
C ALA A 5 -29.95 -3.61 -25.39
N VAL A 6 -31.06 -3.35 -24.68
CA VAL A 6 -31.04 -2.55 -23.44
C VAL A 6 -30.35 -3.31 -22.31
N LEU A 7 -30.60 -4.61 -22.16
CA LEU A 7 -29.96 -5.42 -21.13
C LEU A 7 -28.46 -5.58 -21.37
N THR A 8 -28.02 -5.74 -22.62
CA THR A 8 -26.59 -5.80 -22.95
C THR A 8 -25.89 -4.47 -22.73
N ALA A 9 -26.53 -3.35 -23.07
CA ALA A 9 -25.96 -2.03 -22.82
C ALA A 9 -25.82 -1.75 -21.32
N ALA A 10 -26.82 -2.10 -20.51
CA ALA A 10 -26.76 -1.98 -19.06
C ALA A 10 -25.63 -2.83 -18.46
N ALA A 11 -25.47 -4.08 -18.91
CA ALA A 11 -24.41 -4.98 -18.44
C ALA A 11 -23.00 -4.46 -18.77
N ILE A 12 -22.81 -3.89 -19.96
CA ILE A 12 -21.52 -3.31 -20.39
C ILE A 12 -21.18 -2.08 -19.54
N CYS A 13 -22.15 -1.18 -19.29
CA CYS A 13 -21.93 -0.01 -18.45
C CYS A 13 -21.59 -0.38 -16.99
N SER A 14 -22.22 -1.42 -16.43
CA SER A 14 -21.88 -1.90 -15.08
C SER A 14 -20.47 -2.49 -14.99
N ALA A 15 -19.99 -3.15 -16.04
CA ALA A 15 -18.63 -3.71 -16.06
C ALA A 15 -17.55 -2.61 -16.11
N VAL A 16 -17.76 -1.55 -16.91
CA VAL A 16 -16.81 -0.42 -17.01
C VAL A 16 -16.79 0.42 -15.73
N ALA A 17 -17.94 0.60 -15.07
CA ALA A 17 -17.99 1.30 -13.78
C ALA A 17 -17.29 0.52 -12.65
N ALA A 18 -17.41 -0.81 -12.63
CA ALA A 18 -16.69 -1.66 -11.68
C ALA A 18 -15.17 -1.65 -11.95
N TYR A 19 -14.76 -1.65 -13.23
CA TYR A 19 -13.35 -1.58 -13.61
C TYR A 19 -12.74 -0.21 -13.28
N ALA A 20 -13.44 0.90 -13.54
CA ALA A 20 -12.98 2.24 -13.19
C ALA A 20 -12.89 2.47 -11.66
N ALA A 21 -13.79 1.86 -10.88
CA ALA A 21 -13.67 1.87 -9.42
C ALA A 21 -12.46 1.03 -8.95
N ASN A 22 -12.17 -0.09 -9.61
CA ASN A 22 -11.00 -0.90 -9.31
C ASN A 22 -9.69 -0.17 -9.64
N GLU A 23 -9.63 0.58 -10.75
CA GLU A 23 -8.49 1.44 -11.10
C GLU A 23 -8.29 2.58 -10.08
N ALA A 24 -9.39 3.17 -9.57
CA ALA A 24 -9.33 4.17 -8.50
C ALA A 24 -8.85 3.59 -7.16
N LEU A 25 -9.17 2.33 -6.86
CA LEU A 25 -8.68 1.57 -5.70
C LEU A 25 -7.25 1.02 -5.89
N SER A 26 -6.80 0.87 -7.15
CA SER A 26 -5.46 0.38 -7.51
C SER A 26 -4.44 1.51 -7.69
N SER A 27 -4.88 2.77 -7.55
CA SER A 27 -4.02 3.96 -7.68
C SER A 27 -3.29 4.33 -6.38
N ASP A 28 -3.51 3.60 -5.29
CA ASP A 28 -2.58 3.68 -4.18
C ASP A 28 -1.35 2.86 -4.56
N GLY A 29 -0.28 3.56 -4.95
CA GLY A 29 1.07 2.98 -4.96
C GLY A 29 1.36 2.30 -3.61
N PRO A 30 2.47 1.55 -3.50
CA PRO A 30 2.78 0.75 -2.31
C PRO A 30 2.47 1.56 -1.06
N THR A 31 1.58 1.07 -0.19
CA THR A 31 1.11 1.82 0.98
C THR A 31 2.32 2.20 1.82
N VAL A 32 2.70 3.48 1.75
CA VAL A 32 3.81 4.03 2.50
C VAL A 32 3.24 4.57 3.80
N ILE A 33 3.69 4.03 4.92
CA ILE A 33 3.39 4.56 6.25
C ILE A 33 4.39 5.68 6.54
N GLU A 34 3.89 6.89 6.75
CA GLU A 34 4.70 8.06 7.08
C GLU A 34 4.77 8.25 8.59
N ILE A 35 5.99 8.41 9.12
CA ILE A 35 6.25 8.75 10.51
C ILE A 35 6.71 10.20 10.54
N GLU A 36 5.86 11.07 11.05
CA GLU A 36 6.18 12.47 11.30
C GLU A 36 7.06 12.58 12.55
N VAL A 37 8.23 13.22 12.41
CA VAL A 37 9.17 13.44 13.51
C VAL A 37 9.67 14.89 13.50
N ALA A 38 10.15 15.36 14.64
CA ALA A 38 10.78 16.68 14.70
C ALA A 38 12.00 16.75 13.73
N PRO A 39 12.30 17.91 13.12
CA PRO A 39 13.36 18.02 12.12
C PRO A 39 14.75 17.54 12.59
N ASN A 40 15.05 17.72 13.89
CA ASN A 40 16.29 17.27 14.51
C ASN A 40 16.35 15.74 14.71
N GLU A 41 15.22 15.03 14.63
CA GLU A 41 15.11 13.59 14.85
C GLU A 41 15.06 12.79 13.53
N LEU A 42 14.86 13.48 12.39
CA LEU A 42 14.76 12.87 11.07
C LEU A 42 15.93 11.91 10.76
N ALA A 43 17.16 12.33 11.08
CA ALA A 43 18.35 11.52 10.84
C ALA A 43 18.38 10.25 11.71
N ALA A 44 18.00 10.37 12.98
CA ALA A 44 17.92 9.25 13.91
C ALA A 44 16.82 8.27 13.51
N CYS A 45 15.65 8.76 13.10
CA CYS A 45 14.54 7.94 12.64
C CYS A 45 14.92 7.12 11.38
N LYS A 46 15.55 7.76 10.38
CA LYS A 46 16.04 7.07 9.18
C LYS A 46 17.08 5.99 9.49
N ALA A 47 17.99 6.27 10.44
CA ALA A 47 19.00 5.30 10.86
C ALA A 47 18.37 4.06 11.53
N GLN A 48 17.39 4.28 12.42
CA GLN A 48 16.65 3.21 13.09
C GLN A 48 15.83 2.37 12.10
N LEU A 49 15.12 2.99 11.16
CA LEU A 49 14.38 2.26 10.13
C LEU A 49 15.29 1.37 9.28
N LYS A 50 16.50 1.85 8.92
CA LYS A 50 17.48 1.04 8.19
C LYS A 50 17.96 -0.16 9.00
N GLN A 51 18.15 0.02 10.31
CA GLN A 51 18.52 -1.06 11.21
C GLN A 51 17.41 -2.12 11.30
N VAL A 52 16.16 -1.68 11.51
CA VAL A 52 14.99 -2.57 11.59
C VAL A 52 14.76 -3.31 10.27
N GLY A 53 14.89 -2.64 9.13
CA GLY A 53 14.76 -3.27 7.80
C GLY A 53 15.84 -4.31 7.50
N SER A 54 16.91 -4.38 8.30
CA SER A 54 17.95 -5.42 8.20
C SER A 54 17.69 -6.61 9.13
N MET A 55 16.65 -6.56 9.96
CA MET A 55 16.28 -7.63 10.88
C MET A 55 15.39 -8.66 10.18
N PRO A 56 15.54 -9.96 10.50
CA PRO A 56 14.67 -10.99 9.93
C PRO A 56 13.24 -10.82 10.44
N ALA A 57 12.28 -10.90 9.53
CA ALA A 57 10.86 -10.90 9.87
C ALA A 57 10.51 -12.22 10.56
N VAL A 58 9.92 -12.13 11.74
CA VAL A 58 9.45 -13.28 12.54
C VAL A 58 8.02 -13.03 12.98
N ALA A 59 7.22 -14.08 13.08
CA ALA A 59 5.89 -14.01 13.68
C ALA A 59 5.99 -13.88 15.21
N ASP A 60 4.85 -13.59 15.87
CA ASP A 60 4.79 -13.44 17.34
C ASP A 60 5.21 -14.71 18.10
N ASP A 61 5.09 -15.88 17.47
CA ASP A 61 5.55 -17.17 18.01
C ASP A 61 7.05 -17.44 17.77
N GLY A 62 7.75 -16.50 17.15
CA GLY A 62 9.17 -16.58 16.82
C GLY A 62 9.47 -17.36 15.53
N THR A 63 8.47 -17.82 14.79
CA THR A 63 8.70 -18.51 13.51
C THR A 63 9.16 -17.52 12.43
N PRO A 64 10.21 -17.83 11.66
CA PRO A 64 10.66 -16.97 10.57
C PRO A 64 9.58 -16.82 9.49
N LEU A 65 9.28 -15.58 9.12
CA LEU A 65 8.39 -15.28 8.01
C LEU A 65 9.19 -15.39 6.71
N LEU A 66 8.86 -16.38 5.89
CA LEU A 66 9.53 -16.68 4.63
C LEU A 66 8.99 -15.81 3.49
N PHE A 67 8.83 -14.50 3.71
CA PHE A 67 8.37 -13.59 2.67
C PHE A 67 9.42 -13.49 1.56
N GLY A 68 8.98 -13.56 0.29
CA GLY A 68 9.76 -13.05 -0.83
C GLY A 68 9.95 -11.55 -0.60
N GLY A 69 11.21 -11.11 -0.52
CA GLY A 69 11.57 -9.84 0.10
C GLY A 69 10.74 -8.62 -0.31
N ASN A 70 10.55 -7.72 0.67
CA ASN A 70 10.12 -6.31 0.59
C ASN A 70 8.83 -5.93 -0.15
N ASP A 71 8.29 -6.78 -1.03
CA ASP A 71 7.15 -6.45 -1.89
C ASP A 71 5.81 -6.61 -1.14
N ASP A 72 5.76 -7.51 -0.15
CA ASP A 72 4.56 -7.78 0.66
C ASP A 72 4.53 -7.02 2.00
N LEU A 73 5.60 -6.29 2.34
CA LEU A 73 5.67 -5.52 3.59
C LEU A 73 5.42 -4.03 3.32
N PRO A 74 4.62 -3.35 4.17
CA PRO A 74 4.36 -1.92 4.02
C PRO A 74 5.68 -1.13 4.14
N GLN A 75 5.87 -0.20 3.22
CA GLN A 75 7.07 0.64 3.19
C GLN A 75 6.93 1.75 4.23
N VAL A 76 7.92 1.96 5.09
CA VAL A 76 7.86 2.99 6.14
C VAL A 76 8.90 4.08 5.85
N ARG A 77 8.51 5.35 5.95
CA ARG A 77 9.46 6.49 5.83
C ARG A 77 9.26 7.51 6.94
N CYS A 78 10.37 8.10 7.38
CA CYS A 78 10.34 9.26 8.28
C CYS A 78 10.29 10.56 7.48
N VAL A 79 9.37 11.45 7.84
CA VAL A 79 9.23 12.81 7.30
C VAL A 79 9.40 13.82 8.43
N ALA A 80 10.02 14.96 8.13
CA ALA A 80 10.12 16.05 9.11
C ALA A 80 8.78 16.76 9.18
N ASP A 81 8.31 17.01 10.40
CA ASP A 81 7.14 17.83 10.64
C ASP A 81 7.36 19.26 10.11
N THR A 82 6.32 19.84 9.52
CA THR A 82 6.36 21.15 8.81
C THR A 82 5.69 22.29 9.59
N VAL A 83 5.31 22.05 10.85
CA VAL A 83 4.70 23.03 11.76
C VAL A 83 5.67 24.15 12.14
#